data_AF-A0A178IP23-F1
#
_entry.id   AF-A0A178IP23-F1
#
_cell.length_a   1.000
_cell.length_b   1.000
_cell.length_c   1.000
_cell.angle_alpha   90.00
_cell.angle_beta   90.00
_cell.angle_gamma   90.00
#
_symmetry.space_group_name_H-M   'P 1'
#
loop_
_entity.id
_entity.type
_entity.pdbx_description
1 polymer ?
#
loop_
_entity_poly.entity_id
_entity_poly.type
_entity_poly.pdbx_seq_one_letter_code
_entity_poly.pdbx_strand_id
1 'polypeptide(L)'
;MKLTSIIGARQREMDAWHLAQHPEQVAELLAARDWERLIPFADAIAADVPVQLAATDPALYRTLRKAVTEIHVRGLALNPDALRRQVRRPNRTSAKFP
;
A
#
# COMPACT_ATOMS: atom_id res chain seq x y z
N MET A 1 7.55 -20.47 -16.07
CA MET A 1 6.68 -19.28 -15.94
C MET A 1 7.11 -18.41 -14.76
N LYS A 2 8.27 -17.74 -14.80
CA LYS A 2 8.77 -16.88 -13.69
C LYS A 2 8.66 -15.37 -13.98
N LEU A 3 8.65 -14.96 -15.25
CA LEU A 3 8.72 -13.55 -15.65
C LEU A 3 7.45 -12.75 -15.31
N THR A 4 6.26 -13.34 -15.47
CA THR A 4 4.98 -12.71 -15.10
C THR A 4 4.87 -12.42 -13.60
N SER A 5 5.45 -13.29 -12.76
CA SER A 5 5.47 -13.08 -11.30
C SER A 5 6.40 -11.93 -10.88
N ILE A 6 7.52 -11.73 -11.58
CA ILE A 6 8.50 -10.68 -11.27
C ILE A 6 7.96 -9.31 -11.71
N ILE A 7 7.40 -9.21 -12.92
CA ILE A 7 6.77 -7.99 -13.42
C ILE A 7 5.63 -7.55 -12.48
N GLY A 8 4.81 -8.51 -12.03
CA GLY A 8 3.75 -8.22 -11.06
C GLY A 8 4.26 -7.77 -9.69
N ALA A 9 5.41 -8.27 -9.23
CA ALA A 9 6.00 -7.85 -7.96
C ALA A 9 6.55 -6.42 -8.01
N ARG A 10 7.28 -6.08 -9.08
CA ARG A 10 7.81 -4.73 -9.27
C ARG A 10 6.70 -3.70 -9.44
N GLN A 11 5.65 -4.02 -10.19
CA GLN A 11 4.52 -3.10 -10.36
C GLN A 11 3.84 -2.81 -9.02
N ARG A 12 3.58 -3.84 -8.21
CA ARG A 12 3.00 -3.67 -6.86
C ARG A 12 3.85 -2.78 -5.96
N GLU A 13 5.16 -2.92 -6.02
CA GLU A 13 6.08 -2.06 -5.29
C GLU A 13 5.99 -0.61 -5.77
N MET A 14 5.96 -0.37 -7.09
CA MET A 14 5.79 0.97 -7.65
C MET A 14 4.45 1.60 -7.24
N ASP A 15 3.36 0.84 -7.30
CA ASP A 15 2.03 1.29 -6.89
C ASP A 15 1.99 1.64 -5.40
N ALA A 16 2.65 0.84 -4.55
CA ALA A 16 2.73 1.09 -3.11
C ALA A 16 3.45 2.42 -2.81
N TRP A 17 4.59 2.68 -3.47
CA TRP A 17 5.32 3.93 -3.29
C TRP A 17 4.63 5.13 -3.92
N HIS A 18 3.87 4.94 -5.00
CA HIS A 18 2.98 5.95 -5.54
C HIS A 18 1.92 6.34 -4.51
N LEU A 19 1.20 5.36 -3.93
CA LEU A 19 0.19 5.62 -2.91
C LEU A 19 0.77 6.28 -1.65
N ALA A 20 1.99 5.93 -1.23
CA ALA A 20 2.67 6.58 -0.11
C ALA A 20 2.92 8.08 -0.36
N GLN A 21 3.20 8.46 -1.61
CA GLN A 21 3.41 9.85 -2.03
C GLN A 21 2.10 10.60 -2.33
N HIS A 22 1.00 9.87 -2.49
CA HIS A 22 -0.33 10.37 -2.82
C HIS A 22 -1.38 9.92 -1.77
N PRO A 23 -1.26 10.39 -0.51
CA PRO A 23 -2.11 9.94 0.59
C PRO A 23 -3.62 10.17 0.37
N GLU A 24 -4.00 11.12 -0.48
CA GLU A 24 -5.39 11.34 -0.90
C GLU A 24 -6.00 10.11 -1.60
N GLN A 25 -5.21 9.40 -2.42
CA GLN A 25 -5.66 8.21 -3.12
C GLN A 25 -5.87 7.03 -2.17
N VAL A 26 -5.11 6.97 -1.06
CA VAL A 26 -5.32 5.98 0.00
C VAL A 26 -6.70 6.15 0.64
N ALA A 27 -7.11 7.39 0.91
CA ALA A 27 -8.43 7.69 1.46
C ALA A 27 -9.56 7.30 0.49
N GLU A 28 -9.39 7.55 -0.81
CA GLU A 28 -10.34 7.13 -1.84
C GLU A 28 -10.49 5.61 -1.91
N LEU A 29 -9.38 4.85 -1.89
CA LEU A 29 -9.40 3.39 -1.89
C LEU A 29 -10.04 2.82 -0.62
N LEU A 30 -9.80 3.44 0.55
CA LEU A 30 -10.47 3.09 1.81
C LEU A 30 -11.99 3.28 1.70
N ALA A 31 -12.44 4.40 1.14
CA ALA A 31 -13.86 4.69 0.93
C ALA A 31 -14.51 3.71 -0.06
N ALA A 32 -13.80 3.37 -1.15
CA ALA A 32 -14.22 2.39 -2.13
C ALA A 32 -14.17 0.94 -1.63
N ARG A 33 -13.57 0.70 -0.45
CA ARG A 33 -13.34 -0.63 0.15
C ARG A 33 -12.51 -1.55 -0.77
N ASP A 34 -11.61 -0.95 -1.54
CA ASP A 34 -10.70 -1.67 -2.43
C ASP A 34 -9.49 -2.18 -1.64
N TRP A 35 -9.75 -3.21 -0.84
CA TRP A 35 -8.76 -3.76 0.09
C TRP A 35 -7.58 -4.41 -0.64
N GLU A 36 -7.80 -4.99 -1.83
CA GLU A 36 -6.76 -5.67 -2.59
C GLU A 36 -5.68 -4.69 -3.05
N ARG A 37 -6.07 -3.50 -3.52
CA ARG A 37 -5.12 -2.45 -3.92
C ARG A 37 -4.40 -1.80 -2.73
N LEU A 38 -4.98 -1.85 -1.54
CA LEU A 38 -4.37 -1.32 -0.31
C LEU A 38 -3.35 -2.27 0.34
N ILE A 39 -3.37 -3.57 0.04
CA ILE A 39 -2.46 -4.55 0.65
C ILE A 39 -0.98 -4.23 0.34
N PRO A 40 -0.56 -4.04 -0.94
CA PRO A 40 0.84 -3.75 -1.25
C PRO A 40 1.34 -2.46 -0.60
N PHE A 41 0.48 -1.46 -0.51
CA PHE A 41 0.76 -0.22 0.21
C PHE A 41 0.99 -0.49 1.70
N ALA A 42 0.07 -1.20 2.36
CA ALA A 42 0.20 -1.52 3.79
C ALA A 42 1.46 -2.35 4.09
N ASP A 43 1.80 -3.31 3.22
CA ASP A 43 3.03 -4.09 3.32
C ASP A 43 4.27 -3.20 3.23
N ALA A 44 4.31 -2.27 2.27
CA ALA A 44 5.44 -1.35 2.09
C ALA A 44 5.61 -0.38 3.26
N ILE A 45 4.51 0.19 3.77
CA ILE A 45 4.53 1.11 4.92
C ILE A 45 4.98 0.38 6.19
N ALA A 46 4.53 -0.86 6.40
CA ALA A 46 4.93 -1.67 7.55
C ALA A 46 6.40 -2.10 7.48
N ALA A 47 6.92 -2.37 6.27
CA ALA A 47 8.32 -2.73 6.06
C ALA A 47 9.29 -1.54 6.18
N ASP A 48 8.78 -0.30 6.05
CA ASP A 48 9.54 0.94 6.03
C ASP A 48 10.52 1.05 4.85
N VAL A 49 11.18 2.22 4.72
CA VAL A 49 12.14 2.50 3.65
C VAL A 49 13.46 1.74 3.90
N PRO A 50 13.98 0.99 2.92
CA PRO A 50 15.26 0.28 3.06
C PRO A 50 16.42 1.22 3.46
N VAL A 51 17.07 0.92 4.58
CA VAL A 51 18.16 1.77 5.12
C VAL A 51 19.35 1.88 4.18
N GLN A 52 19.58 0.88 3.31
CA GLN A 52 20.66 0.88 2.33
C GLN A 52 20.52 2.03 1.33
N LEU A 53 19.29 2.48 1.05
CA LEU A 53 19.05 3.67 0.21
C LEU A 53 19.66 4.93 0.81
N ALA A 54 19.78 5.03 2.14
CA ALA A 54 20.43 6.19 2.75
C ALA A 54 21.89 6.35 2.31
N ALA A 55 22.55 5.26 1.90
CA ALA A 55 23.92 5.27 1.40
C ALA A 55 24.01 5.35 -0.14
N THR A 56 23.12 4.65 -0.87
CA THR A 56 23.18 4.57 -2.34
C THR A 56 22.42 5.69 -3.05
N ASP A 57 21.30 6.16 -2.48
CA ASP A 57 20.50 7.28 -2.97
C ASP A 57 19.85 8.04 -1.79
N PRO A 58 20.62 8.94 -1.13
CA PRO A 58 20.13 9.67 0.04
C PRO A 58 18.93 10.58 -0.27
N ALA A 59 18.79 11.05 -1.52
CA ALA A 59 17.70 11.92 -1.91
C ALA A 59 16.38 11.13 -1.96
N LEU A 60 16.40 9.97 -2.63
CA LEU A 60 15.25 9.06 -2.66
C LEU A 60 14.88 8.57 -1.27
N TYR A 61 15.86 8.19 -0.44
CA TYR A 61 15.62 7.76 0.94
C TYR A 61 14.84 8.81 1.74
N ARG A 62 15.29 10.08 1.70
CA ARG A 62 14.61 11.18 2.40
C ARG A 62 13.18 11.40 1.91
N THR A 63 12.98 11.37 0.59
CA THR A 63 11.66 11.53 -0.02
C THR A 63 10.70 10.44 0.44
N LEU A 64 11.09 9.17 0.33
CA LEU A 64 10.25 8.05 0.74
C LEU A 64 10.03 8.04 2.25
N ARG A 65 11.06 8.36 3.05
CA ARG A 65 10.95 8.38 4.51
C ARG A 65 10.00 9.48 4.98
N LYS A 66 10.02 10.64 4.33
CA LYS A 66 9.05 11.72 4.56
C LYS A 66 7.63 11.26 4.24
N ALA A 67 7.42 10.61 3.10
CA ALA A 67 6.12 10.07 2.70
C ALA A 67 5.59 9.04 3.73
N VAL A 68 6.42 8.07 4.14
CA VAL A 68 6.06 7.10 5.19
C VAL A 68 5.71 7.79 6.50
N THR A 69 6.49 8.79 6.90
CA THR A 69 6.22 9.57 8.12
C THR A 69 4.87 10.27 8.03
N GLU A 70 4.56 10.88 6.90
CA GLU A 70 3.29 11.57 6.68
C GLU A 70 2.09 10.61 6.74
N ILE A 71 2.21 9.41 6.17
CA ILE A 71 1.20 8.35 6.30
C ILE A 71 0.92 8.00 7.77
N HIS A 72 1.95 7.85 8.59
CA HIS A 72 1.80 7.58 10.02
C HIS A 72 1.13 8.75 10.75
N VAL A 73 1.57 9.98 10.49
CA VAL A 73 0.99 11.19 11.09
C VAL A 73 -0.50 11.35 10.75
N ARG A 74 -0.89 11.00 9.52
CA ARG A 74 -2.29 11.03 9.07
C ARG A 74 -3.14 9.86 9.57
N GLY A 75 -2.56 8.91 10.30
CA GLY A 75 -3.26 7.70 10.76
C GLY A 75 -3.62 6.74 9.62
N LEU A 76 -2.94 6.84 8.47
CA LEU A 76 -3.16 6.01 7.29
C LEU A 76 -2.24 4.79 7.23
N ALA A 77 -1.48 4.53 8.30
CA ALA A 77 -0.67 3.31 8.43
C ALA A 77 -1.60 2.10 8.70
N LEU A 78 -2.00 1.42 7.62
CA LEU A 78 -2.93 0.30 7.67
C LEU A 78 -2.23 -1.01 8.08
N ASN A 79 -2.94 -1.87 8.80
CA ASN A 79 -2.45 -3.21 9.11
C ASN A 79 -2.72 -4.17 7.92
N PRO A 80 -1.69 -4.72 7.27
CA PRO A 80 -1.86 -5.54 6.07
C PRO A 80 -2.64 -6.84 6.35
N ASP A 81 -2.49 -7.45 7.51
CA ASP A 81 -3.26 -8.66 7.88
C ASP A 81 -4.72 -8.36 8.17
N ALA A 82 -5.03 -7.16 8.68
CA ALA A 82 -6.40 -6.69 8.78
C ALA A 82 -7.05 -6.55 7.40
N LEU A 83 -6.34 -5.99 6.42
CA LEU A 83 -6.82 -5.86 5.04
C LEU A 83 -7.04 -7.21 4.36
N ARG A 84 -6.10 -8.16 4.50
CA ARG A 84 -6.26 -9.54 4.00
C ARG A 84 -7.50 -10.23 4.58
N ARG A 85 -7.83 -9.97 5.84
CA ARG A 85 -9.08 -10.47 6.45
C ARG A 85 -10.33 -9.83 5.84
N GLN A 86 -10.26 -8.57 5.42
CA GLN A 86 -11.38 -7.90 4.75
C GLN A 86 -11.61 -8.43 3.34
N VAL A 87 -10.55 -8.72 2.57
CA VAL A 87 -10.66 -9.38 1.25
C VAL A 87 -11.38 -10.72 1.37
N ARG A 88 -11.04 -11.52 2.39
CA ARG A 88 -11.67 -12.82 2.64
C ARG A 88 -13.13 -12.73 3.11
N ARG A 89 -13.58 -11.57 3.57
CA ARG A 89 -14.98 -11.35 3.96
C ARG A 89 -15.76 -10.90 2.71
N PRO A 90 -16.56 -11.78 2.09
CA PRO A 90 -17.37 -11.37 0.96
C PRO A 90 -18.26 -10.19 1.37
N ASN A 91 -18.29 -9.18 0.52
CA ASN A 91 -19.02 -7.95 0.77
C ASN A 91 -20.53 -8.27 0.82
N ARG A 92 -21.13 -8.36 2.02
CA ARG A 92 -22.55 -8.73 2.21
C ARG A 92 -23.55 -7.81 1.51
N THR A 93 -23.11 -6.69 0.95
CA THR A 93 -23.97 -5.63 0.38
C THR A 93 -24.42 -5.83 -1.08
N SER A 94 -24.00 -6.87 -1.80
CA SER A 94 -24.55 -7.20 -3.12
C SER A 94 -25.72 -8.19 -3.09
N ALA A 95 -26.13 -8.68 -1.93
CA ALA A 95 -27.38 -9.42 -1.78
C ALA A 95 -28.57 -8.46 -1.65
N LYS A 96 -28.89 -7.74 -2.73
CA LYS A 96 -30.26 -7.24 -2.94
C LYS A 96 -30.98 -8.26 -3.82
N PHE A 97 -31.80 -9.10 -3.18
CA PHE A 97 -33.08 -9.54 -3.74
C PHE A 97 -33.97 -8.28 -3.92
N PRO A 98 -34.87 -8.21 -4.91
CA PRO A 98 -35.65 -9.32 -5.51
C PRO A 98 -35.27 -9.71 -6.93
#